data_AF-A0A415L9D2-F1
#
_entry.id   AF-A0A415L9D2-F1
#
_cell.length_a   1.000
_cell.length_b   1.000
_cell.length_c   1.000
_cell.angle_alpha   90.00
_cell.angle_beta   90.00
_cell.angle_gamma   90.00
#
_symmetry.space_group_name_H-M   'P 1'
#
loop_
_entity.id
_entity.type
_entity.pdbx_description
1 polymer ?
#
loop_
_entity_poly.entity_id
_entity_poly.type
_entity_poly.pdbx_seq_one_letter_code
_entity_poly.pdbx_strand_id
1 'polypeptide(L)'
;MIGVDTSVLYLMRGGKPMKKIIAIILVITMLACNSVNAASFVQDKKVELNNEHMKDYNNSSVKWKFDEKSSVLSFSGCEKLEKVDVGQIKNQVRYIVLADDIKEISSGSLSGYFNLSKVTILGDVVATGNAFYLDTPRTLELAGRCENLGEMISSDMAPFPKIVLINNNKYYEEKDRMLLTKDGKELVLFYGGESLKVPDTVGKIDSYACYQLGNLSDVKLNGKLKEIGDYAFYHTGISTLKLKNNIQIIGEQAFAGNNIKTVKFNKKIKLIGKYCFDDNLLRKVYLRSNPRIEEGAFPKDAVVQYSKKVKNRGSVAELEYRVKTKKLYIVANKIKKASGYQIVVTQKSNKLKKKFNTQKGELNKKLKLNLKYQVKEGVIKVNSKNSIYVKVRPYFGKKNNKKYGKWSMKYKVPVYL
;
A
#
# COMPACT_ATOMS: atom_id res chain seq x y z
N MET A 1 -31.02 37.21 17.87
CA MET A 1 -31.80 38.46 17.80
C MET A 1 -30.89 39.62 18.13
N ILE A 2 -30.44 40.36 17.12
CA ILE A 2 -30.09 41.80 17.11
C ILE A 2 -30.20 42.14 15.61
N GLY A 3 -31.32 42.66 15.10
CA GLY A 3 -31.78 44.04 15.24
C GLY A 3 -31.33 44.82 14.00
N VAL A 4 -32.10 44.77 12.91
CA VAL A 4 -31.83 45.50 11.66
C VAL A 4 -32.62 46.81 11.71
N ASP A 5 -31.94 47.94 11.68
CA ASP A 5 -32.56 49.25 11.51
C ASP A 5 -32.76 49.54 10.01
N THR A 6 -34.02 49.58 9.60
CA THR A 6 -34.49 49.87 8.25
C THR A 6 -34.81 51.35 8.14
N SER A 7 -33.83 52.16 7.74
CA SER A 7 -34.11 53.59 7.53
C SER A 7 -33.17 54.27 6.52
N VAL A 8 -32.90 53.65 5.36
CA VAL A 8 -32.55 54.42 4.14
C VAL A 8 -33.00 53.67 2.88
N LEU A 9 -34.28 53.79 2.50
CA LEU A 9 -34.71 53.38 1.16
C LEU A 9 -35.95 54.13 0.69
N TYR A 10 -35.79 55.38 0.25
CA TYR A 10 -36.72 56.03 -0.70
C TYR A 10 -36.04 57.22 -1.36
N LEU A 11 -35.58 57.04 -2.60
CA LEU A 11 -36.04 57.81 -3.78
C LEU A 11 -35.12 57.56 -4.98
N MET A 12 -35.76 57.03 -6.03
CA MET A 12 -35.18 56.77 -7.34
C MET A 12 -34.82 58.06 -8.08
N ARG A 13 -33.78 58.01 -8.92
CA ARG A 13 -33.90 58.34 -10.36
C ARG A 13 -32.58 58.10 -11.11
N GLY A 14 -32.68 57.31 -12.19
CA GLY A 14 -31.78 57.42 -13.34
C GLY A 14 -30.74 56.30 -13.52
N GLY A 15 -30.96 55.46 -14.52
CA GLY A 15 -29.88 54.75 -15.22
C GLY A 15 -29.76 53.26 -14.92
N LYS A 16 -30.00 52.43 -15.95
CA LYS A 16 -29.56 51.03 -15.99
C LYS A 16 -28.02 51.00 -15.85
N PRO A 17 -27.49 50.51 -14.72
CA PRO A 17 -26.69 49.29 -14.78
C PRO A 17 -26.98 48.31 -13.62
N MET A 18 -28.15 48.37 -12.98
CA MET A 18 -28.36 47.57 -11.76
C MET A 18 -28.60 46.06 -11.99
N LYS A 19 -29.06 45.61 -13.17
CA LYS A 19 -29.20 44.17 -13.47
C LYS A 19 -27.87 43.44 -13.73
N LYS A 20 -26.85 44.15 -14.25
CA LYS A 20 -25.47 43.60 -14.33
C LYS A 20 -24.79 43.61 -12.96
N ILE A 21 -25.05 44.62 -12.13
CA ILE A 21 -24.47 44.71 -10.78
C ILE A 21 -25.08 43.67 -9.82
N ILE A 22 -26.38 43.38 -9.89
CA ILE A 22 -26.99 42.33 -9.05
C ILE A 22 -26.56 40.92 -9.51
N ALA A 23 -26.39 40.67 -10.80
CA ALA A 23 -25.82 39.41 -11.30
C ALA A 23 -24.32 39.27 -10.96
N ILE A 24 -23.56 40.37 -10.97
CA ILE A 24 -22.16 40.40 -10.53
C ILE A 24 -22.07 40.24 -9.00
N ILE A 25 -23.00 40.78 -8.21
CA ILE A 25 -23.04 40.59 -6.75
C ILE A 25 -23.50 39.17 -6.37
N LEU A 26 -24.40 38.54 -7.13
CA LEU A 26 -24.76 37.12 -6.94
C LEU A 26 -23.64 36.16 -7.40
N VAL A 27 -22.90 36.49 -8.45
CA VAL A 27 -21.71 35.74 -8.87
C VAL A 27 -20.53 36.00 -7.93
N ILE A 28 -20.38 37.19 -7.35
CA ILE A 28 -19.38 37.51 -6.32
C ILE A 28 -19.75 36.90 -4.97
N THR A 29 -21.03 36.75 -4.60
CA THR A 29 -21.42 36.03 -3.37
C THR A 29 -21.35 34.51 -3.55
N MET A 30 -21.65 33.97 -4.74
CA MET A 30 -21.39 32.55 -5.06
C MET A 30 -19.89 32.22 -5.23
N LEU A 31 -19.08 33.17 -5.74
CA LEU A 31 -17.63 33.05 -5.73
C LEU A 31 -17.09 33.23 -4.31
N ALA A 32 -17.55 34.20 -3.51
CA ALA A 32 -17.09 34.40 -2.13
C ALA A 32 -17.48 33.25 -1.18
N CYS A 33 -18.56 32.50 -1.44
CA CYS A 33 -18.87 31.26 -0.73
C CYS A 33 -18.03 30.05 -1.21
N ASN A 34 -17.48 30.08 -2.43
CA ASN A 34 -16.60 29.03 -2.97
C ASN A 34 -15.11 29.42 -3.03
N SER A 35 -14.77 30.64 -2.61
CA SER A 35 -13.43 31.22 -2.56
C SER A 35 -13.23 31.98 -1.25
N VAL A 36 -13.59 31.35 -0.11
CA VAL A 36 -12.83 31.63 1.11
C VAL A 36 -11.42 31.13 0.81
N ASN A 37 -10.62 32.09 0.39
CA ASN A 37 -9.26 31.96 -0.11
C ASN A 37 -8.43 31.01 0.76
N ALA A 38 -8.12 29.85 0.19
CA ALA A 38 -7.02 28.98 0.62
C ALA A 38 -5.63 29.63 0.43
N ALA A 39 -5.57 30.91 0.04
CA ALA A 39 -4.36 31.67 -0.27
C ALA A 39 -4.20 32.96 0.56
N SER A 40 -5.09 33.28 1.51
CA SER A 40 -4.92 34.44 2.42
C SER A 40 -4.65 34.05 3.88
N PHE A 41 -4.31 32.79 4.14
CA PHE A 41 -3.90 32.30 5.47
C PHE A 41 -2.45 31.79 5.50
N VAL A 42 -1.72 31.87 4.37
CA VAL A 42 -0.34 31.39 4.26
C VAL A 42 0.53 32.53 3.73
N GLN A 43 0.75 33.52 4.58
CA GLN A 43 1.92 34.37 4.52
C GLN A 43 2.74 34.07 5.76
N ASP A 44 3.90 33.43 5.57
CA ASP A 44 5.08 33.32 6.44
C ASP A 44 4.94 33.79 7.90
N LYS A 45 3.96 33.26 8.63
CA LYS A 45 3.95 33.32 10.08
C LYS A 45 4.36 31.94 10.56
N LYS A 46 5.56 31.86 11.14
CA LYS A 46 5.77 30.95 12.27
C LYS A 46 4.47 30.99 13.09
N VAL A 47 3.86 29.84 13.35
CA VAL A 47 2.78 29.75 14.33
C VAL A 47 3.39 30.12 15.67
N GLU A 48 3.51 31.41 15.96
CA GLU A 48 3.83 31.93 17.27
C GLU A 48 2.56 31.74 18.10
N LEU A 49 2.64 30.78 19.02
CA LEU A 49 1.63 30.57 20.06
C LEU A 49 1.57 31.84 20.92
N ASN A 50 0.69 32.79 20.55
CA ASN A 50 0.44 33.97 21.37
C ASN A 50 -0.28 33.53 22.67
N ASN A 51 0.36 33.82 23.80
CA ASN A 51 0.24 33.12 25.09
C ASN A 51 -0.82 33.67 26.07
N GLU A 52 -1.80 34.47 25.65
CA GLU A 52 -2.57 35.28 26.64
C GLU A 52 -3.69 34.53 27.40
N HIS A 53 -4.09 33.30 27.01
CA HIS A 53 -5.21 32.58 27.65
C HIS A 53 -4.99 31.08 27.91
N MET A 54 -3.76 30.58 27.84
CA MET A 54 -3.48 29.15 28.05
C MET A 54 -3.39 28.78 29.53
N LYS A 55 -4.24 27.86 30.01
CA LYS A 55 -4.09 27.23 31.33
C LYS A 55 -3.14 26.04 31.24
N ASP A 56 -2.10 26.04 32.08
CA ASP A 56 -1.14 24.94 32.22
C ASP A 56 -1.69 23.86 33.17
N TYR A 57 -1.76 22.62 32.69
CA TYR A 57 -2.21 21.47 33.48
C TYR A 57 -1.12 20.38 33.45
N ASN A 58 -0.15 20.46 34.35
CA ASN A 58 0.92 19.46 34.44
C ASN A 58 0.51 18.28 35.33
N ASN A 59 0.28 17.11 34.74
CA ASN A 59 0.18 15.84 35.47
C ASN A 59 0.81 14.65 34.70
N SER A 60 1.65 14.94 33.71
CA SER A 60 2.39 13.96 32.89
C SER A 60 3.78 14.52 32.57
N SER A 61 4.72 13.67 32.18
CA SER A 61 6.01 14.09 31.59
C SER A 61 5.85 14.99 30.36
N VAL A 62 4.65 15.04 29.78
CA VAL A 62 4.22 15.92 28.69
C VAL A 62 3.65 17.23 29.25
N LYS A 63 4.11 18.37 28.73
CA LYS A 63 3.51 19.68 28.95
C LYS A 63 2.38 19.90 27.97
N TRP A 64 1.23 20.34 28.45
CA TRP A 64 0.11 20.69 27.58
C TRP A 64 -0.64 21.92 28.06
N LYS A 65 -1.24 22.61 27.08
CA LYS A 65 -1.95 23.87 27.25
C LYS A 65 -3.24 23.88 26.45
N PHE A 66 -4.33 24.36 27.04
CA PHE A 66 -5.59 24.54 26.35
C PHE A 66 -6.00 26.02 26.32
N ASP A 67 -6.35 26.52 25.13
CA ASP A 67 -7.01 27.81 24.93
C ASP A 67 -8.50 27.58 24.63
N GLU A 68 -9.34 27.96 25.59
CA GLU A 68 -10.79 27.83 25.53
C GLU A 68 -11.41 28.67 24.38
N LYS A 69 -10.85 29.84 24.08
CA LYS A 69 -11.41 30.75 23.06
C LYS A 69 -11.24 30.21 21.65
N SER A 70 -10.07 29.65 21.37
CA SER A 70 -9.75 29.08 20.05
C SER A 70 -9.99 27.57 19.99
N SER A 71 -10.28 26.91 21.11
CA SER A 71 -10.43 25.45 21.22
C SER A 71 -9.17 24.68 20.81
N VAL A 72 -7.99 25.25 21.07
CA VAL A 72 -6.68 24.69 20.72
C VAL A 72 -6.04 24.02 21.93
N LEU A 73 -5.66 22.74 21.78
CA LEU A 73 -4.84 21.99 22.72
C LEU A 73 -3.44 21.81 22.15
N SER A 74 -2.42 22.27 22.87
CA SER A 74 -1.02 22.14 22.45
C SER A 74 -0.26 21.16 23.33
N PHE A 75 0.57 20.31 22.74
CA PHE A 75 1.47 19.38 23.43
C PHE A 75 2.93 19.71 23.14
N SER A 76 3.79 19.63 24.17
CA SER A 76 5.22 19.90 24.12
C SER A 76 5.94 19.27 25.33
N GLY A 77 7.25 19.45 25.42
CA GLY A 77 8.08 19.04 26.55
C GLY A 77 8.38 17.55 26.61
N CYS A 78 8.07 16.79 25.55
CA CYS A 78 8.35 15.36 25.47
C CYS A 78 8.82 14.95 24.07
N GLU A 79 9.69 13.94 23.99
CA GLU A 79 10.08 13.34 22.70
C GLU A 79 9.06 12.32 22.20
N LYS A 80 8.35 11.64 23.10
CA LYS A 80 7.32 10.65 22.78
C LYS A 80 5.99 11.08 23.36
N LEU A 81 5.01 11.27 22.48
CA LEU A 81 3.64 11.56 22.87
C LEU A 81 2.89 10.25 23.11
N GLU A 82 2.57 10.00 24.38
CA GLU A 82 1.63 8.96 24.81
C GLU A 82 0.24 9.56 25.05
N LYS A 83 -0.72 8.71 25.42
CA LYS A 83 -2.07 9.18 25.76
C LYS A 83 -2.01 10.10 26.98
N VAL A 84 -2.44 11.35 26.81
CA VAL A 84 -2.58 12.31 27.91
C VAL A 84 -4.06 12.41 28.29
N ASP A 85 -4.36 12.28 29.59
CA ASP A 85 -5.69 12.54 30.12
C ASP A 85 -5.86 14.05 30.39
N VAL A 86 -6.60 14.71 29.51
CA VAL A 86 -6.95 16.13 29.65
C VAL A 86 -8.34 16.33 30.29
N GLY A 87 -8.89 15.27 30.91
CA GLY A 87 -10.17 15.29 31.62
C GLY A 87 -11.34 15.68 30.72
N GLN A 88 -12.22 16.55 31.23
CA GLN A 88 -13.44 16.97 30.53
C GLN A 88 -13.18 17.95 29.37
N ILE A 89 -11.99 18.54 29.30
CA ILE A 89 -11.61 19.48 28.23
C ILE A 89 -11.61 18.80 26.86
N LYS A 90 -11.38 17.48 26.78
CA LYS A 90 -11.35 16.72 25.52
C LYS A 90 -12.57 16.94 24.61
N ASN A 91 -13.74 17.22 25.20
CA ASN A 91 -14.97 17.47 24.46
C ASN A 91 -15.03 18.88 23.83
N GLN A 92 -14.18 19.80 24.28
CA GLN A 92 -14.09 21.18 23.78
C GLN A 92 -12.99 21.33 22.73
N VAL A 93 -12.05 20.37 22.65
CA VAL A 93 -10.92 20.43 21.73
C VAL A 93 -11.40 20.30 20.29
N ARG A 94 -11.11 21.33 19.48
CA ARG A 94 -11.31 21.32 18.02
C ARG A 94 -10.00 21.23 17.26
N TYR A 95 -8.91 21.71 17.85
CA TYR A 95 -7.61 21.76 17.20
C TYR A 95 -6.52 21.25 18.13
N ILE A 96 -5.60 20.46 17.59
CA ILE A 96 -4.40 20.01 18.31
C ILE A 96 -3.15 20.55 17.61
N VAL A 97 -2.17 21.00 18.39
CA VAL A 97 -0.84 21.39 17.91
C VAL A 97 0.22 20.56 18.64
N LEU A 98 1.06 19.87 17.87
CA LEU A 98 2.22 19.15 18.37
C LEU A 98 3.47 19.96 18.09
N ALA A 99 4.19 20.31 19.17
CA ALA A 99 5.45 21.03 19.08
C ALA A 99 6.55 20.21 18.39
N ASP A 100 7.66 20.87 18.05
CA ASP A 100 8.75 20.30 17.26
C ASP A 100 9.69 19.39 18.06
N ASP A 101 9.60 19.42 19.39
CA ASP A 101 10.30 18.51 20.30
C ASP A 101 9.70 17.10 20.34
N ILE A 102 8.43 16.93 19.96
CA ILE A 102 7.80 15.62 19.79
C ILE A 102 8.39 14.93 18.56
N LYS A 103 8.98 13.74 18.76
CA LYS A 103 9.62 12.90 17.74
C LYS A 103 8.87 11.60 17.47
N GLU A 104 8.07 11.12 18.42
CA GLU A 104 7.27 9.91 18.29
C GLU A 104 5.81 10.15 18.70
N ILE A 105 4.86 9.67 17.90
CA ILE A 105 3.42 9.70 18.20
C ILE A 105 2.95 8.27 18.40
N SER A 106 2.53 7.95 19.63
CA SER A 106 2.09 6.60 19.98
C SER A 106 0.69 6.28 19.44
N SER A 107 0.42 5.01 19.18
CA SER A 107 -0.92 4.53 18.85
C SER A 107 -1.94 4.99 19.91
N GLY A 108 -3.04 5.59 19.46
CA GLY A 108 -4.13 6.09 20.30
C GLY A 108 -3.84 7.36 21.09
N SER A 109 -2.65 7.96 20.99
CA SER A 109 -2.27 9.15 21.76
C SER A 109 -3.19 10.36 21.49
N LEU A 110 -3.79 10.43 20.30
CA LEU A 110 -4.67 11.50 19.85
C LEU A 110 -6.13 11.06 19.68
N SER A 111 -6.54 9.99 20.36
CA SER A 111 -7.93 9.52 20.39
C SER A 111 -8.80 10.27 21.42
N GLY A 112 -10.11 10.08 21.41
CA GLY A 112 -11.07 10.58 22.39
C GLY A 112 -11.44 12.06 22.27
N TYR A 113 -11.09 12.70 21.15
CA TYR A 113 -11.40 14.10 20.84
C TYR A 113 -12.52 14.16 19.80
N PHE A 114 -13.77 13.98 20.23
CA PHE A 114 -14.92 13.79 19.34
C PHE A 114 -15.24 14.98 18.41
N ASN A 115 -14.75 16.18 18.75
CA ASN A 115 -14.93 17.40 17.96
C ASN A 115 -13.67 17.81 17.16
N LEU A 116 -12.66 16.93 17.12
CA LEU A 116 -11.37 17.21 16.51
C LEU A 116 -11.53 17.48 15.01
N SER A 117 -11.18 18.70 14.62
CA SER A 117 -11.27 19.17 13.24
C SER A 117 -9.90 19.25 12.58
N LYS A 118 -8.86 19.65 13.33
CA LYS A 118 -7.50 19.82 12.79
C LYS A 118 -6.42 19.37 13.75
N VAL A 119 -5.37 18.78 13.20
CA VAL A 119 -4.12 18.50 13.93
C VAL A 119 -2.97 19.15 13.16
N THR A 120 -2.05 19.77 13.88
CA THR A 120 -0.86 20.43 13.33
C THR A 120 0.38 19.77 13.91
N ILE A 121 1.29 19.31 13.06
CA ILE A 121 2.56 18.70 13.46
C ILE A 121 3.70 19.62 13.02
N LEU A 122 4.38 20.23 14.01
CA LEU A 122 5.43 21.22 13.75
C LEU A 122 6.82 20.58 13.53
N GLY A 123 7.05 19.39 14.10
CA GLY A 123 8.33 18.67 14.02
C GLY A 123 8.37 17.52 13.02
N ASP A 124 9.55 16.90 12.93
CA ASP A 124 9.74 15.60 12.29
C ASP A 124 9.32 14.50 13.27
N VAL A 125 8.39 13.63 12.86
CA VAL A 125 7.79 12.60 13.72
C VAL A 125 7.79 11.21 13.08
N VAL A 126 7.82 10.19 13.93
CA VAL A 126 7.53 8.79 13.58
C VAL A 126 6.26 8.35 14.29
N ALA A 127 5.28 7.83 13.55
CA ALA A 127 4.12 7.19 14.14
C ALA A 127 4.36 5.70 14.38
N THR A 128 3.92 5.19 15.53
CA THR A 128 4.04 3.76 15.90
C THR A 128 2.72 2.99 15.82
N GLY A 129 1.71 3.60 15.20
CA GLY A 129 0.38 3.03 14.99
C GLY A 129 -0.63 4.12 14.69
N ASN A 130 -1.91 3.75 14.70
CA ASN A 130 -3.01 4.67 14.49
C ASN A 130 -3.16 5.63 15.69
N ALA A 131 -2.87 6.92 15.50
CA ALA A 131 -2.91 7.91 16.57
C ALA A 131 -4.34 8.29 16.99
N PHE A 132 -5.30 8.19 16.08
CA PHE A 132 -6.66 8.76 16.22
C PHE A 132 -7.73 7.72 16.53
N TYR A 133 -7.53 6.46 16.12
CA TYR A 133 -8.55 5.42 16.06
C TYR A 133 -9.81 5.88 15.30
N LEU A 134 -10.88 6.23 16.02
CA LEU A 134 -12.15 6.65 15.45
C LEU A 134 -12.27 8.17 15.31
N ASP A 135 -11.34 8.93 15.90
CA ASP A 135 -11.41 10.39 16.00
C ASP A 135 -10.52 11.08 14.95
N THR A 136 -10.58 10.60 13.71
CA THR A 136 -9.72 11.13 12.64
C THR A 136 -10.07 12.58 12.32
N PRO A 137 -9.11 13.53 12.33
CA PRO A 137 -9.39 14.93 12.05
C PRO A 137 -9.83 15.14 10.60
N ARG A 138 -10.49 16.27 10.32
CA ARG A 138 -10.80 16.66 8.93
C ARG A 138 -9.57 17.16 8.18
N THR A 139 -8.58 17.71 8.89
CA THR A 139 -7.37 18.28 8.31
C THR A 139 -6.15 17.94 9.15
N LEU A 140 -5.05 17.60 8.48
CA LEU A 140 -3.75 17.39 9.09
C LEU A 140 -2.75 18.35 8.43
N GLU A 141 -2.18 19.24 9.23
CA GLU A 141 -1.15 20.20 8.83
C GLU A 141 0.23 19.66 9.18
N LEU A 142 1.14 19.66 8.20
CA LEU A 142 2.50 19.11 8.34
C LEU A 142 3.55 20.18 8.01
N ALA A 143 4.33 20.59 9.01
CA ALA A 143 5.53 21.39 8.81
C ALA A 143 6.76 20.51 8.55
N GLY A 144 6.87 19.39 9.27
CA GLY A 144 7.96 18.44 9.18
C GLY A 144 7.65 17.19 8.37
N ARG A 145 8.54 16.20 8.48
CA ARG A 145 8.39 14.85 7.95
C ARG A 145 7.57 14.00 8.92
N CYS A 146 6.68 13.15 8.41
CA CYS A 146 5.94 12.17 9.20
C CYS A 146 6.17 10.77 8.59
N GLU A 147 6.92 9.93 9.29
CA GLU A 147 7.05 8.50 8.94
C GLU A 147 5.82 7.72 9.43
N ASN A 148 5.41 6.72 8.65
CA ASN A 148 4.18 5.94 8.87
C ASN A 148 2.90 6.78 8.89
N LEU A 149 2.87 7.88 8.14
CA LEU A 149 1.71 8.78 8.07
C LEU A 149 0.40 8.04 7.73
N GLY A 150 0.42 7.12 6.77
CA GLY A 150 -0.76 6.33 6.39
C GLY A 150 -1.29 5.45 7.53
N GLU A 151 -0.41 4.88 8.34
CA GLU A 151 -0.78 4.10 9.53
C GLU A 151 -1.35 5.01 10.62
N MET A 152 -0.71 6.17 10.84
CA MET A 152 -1.12 7.17 11.83
C MET A 152 -2.57 7.62 11.68
N ILE A 153 -3.02 7.81 10.44
CA ILE A 153 -4.34 8.35 10.08
C ILE A 153 -5.32 7.30 9.57
N SER A 154 -4.94 6.01 9.57
CA SER A 154 -5.80 4.93 9.09
C SER A 154 -7.10 4.87 9.90
N SER A 155 -8.25 4.63 9.26
CA SER A 155 -9.52 4.43 9.97
C SER A 155 -10.51 3.66 9.13
N ASP A 156 -11.14 2.64 9.72
CA ASP A 156 -12.22 1.87 9.10
C ASP A 156 -13.49 2.70 8.88
N MET A 157 -13.68 3.77 9.66
CA MET A 157 -14.95 4.47 9.78
C MET A 157 -14.89 5.94 9.38
N ALA A 158 -13.70 6.49 9.09
CA ALA A 158 -13.53 7.90 8.80
C ALA A 158 -12.82 8.14 7.46
N PRO A 159 -13.21 9.18 6.71
CA PRO A 159 -12.45 9.61 5.55
C PRO A 159 -11.05 10.09 5.98
N PHE A 160 -10.06 9.89 5.12
CA PHE A 160 -8.72 10.43 5.37
C PHE A 160 -8.76 11.96 5.52
N PRO A 161 -7.93 12.53 6.41
CA PRO A 161 -7.82 13.97 6.55
C PRO A 161 -7.33 14.59 5.25
N LYS A 162 -7.79 15.81 4.94
CA LYS A 162 -7.09 16.66 3.98
C LYS A 162 -5.69 16.96 4.51
N ILE A 163 -4.67 16.71 3.70
CA ILE A 163 -3.29 17.06 4.04
C ILE A 163 -3.01 18.49 3.60
N VAL A 164 -2.41 19.28 4.49
CA VAL A 164 -1.98 20.66 4.21
C VAL A 164 -0.53 20.80 4.61
N LEU A 165 0.30 21.22 3.66
CA LEU A 165 1.72 21.50 3.90
C LEU A 165 1.87 22.94 4.38
N ILE A 166 2.53 23.14 5.52
CA ILE A 166 2.76 24.46 6.12
C ILE A 166 4.27 24.72 6.29
N ASN A 167 4.61 25.96 6.66
CA ASN A 167 5.99 26.37 7.00
C ASN A 167 7.04 25.99 5.94
N ASN A 168 6.70 26.14 4.66
CA ASN A 168 7.57 25.78 3.53
C ASN A 168 8.13 24.35 3.64
N ASN A 169 7.25 23.38 3.94
CA ASN A 169 7.59 21.96 4.08
C ASN A 169 8.59 21.52 2.99
N LYS A 170 9.81 21.20 3.45
CA LYS A 170 10.94 20.85 2.58
C LYS A 170 10.96 19.38 2.17
N TYR A 171 10.09 18.55 2.76
CA TYR A 171 10.09 17.10 2.60
C TYR A 171 9.07 16.60 1.61
N TYR A 172 7.95 17.32 1.44
CA TYR A 172 6.83 16.86 0.65
C TYR A 172 6.34 17.88 -0.38
N GLU A 173 5.63 17.35 -1.36
CA GLU A 173 4.73 18.09 -2.23
C GLU A 173 3.37 17.39 -2.21
N GLU A 174 2.29 18.17 -2.25
CA GLU A 174 0.93 17.65 -2.35
C GLU A 174 0.37 18.07 -3.72
N LYS A 175 -0.16 17.09 -4.45
CA LYS A 175 -0.78 17.33 -5.75
C LYS A 175 -1.80 16.25 -6.04
N ASP A 176 -3.00 16.65 -6.48
CA ASP A 176 -4.06 15.74 -6.90
C ASP A 176 -4.38 14.65 -5.85
N ARG A 177 -4.37 15.04 -4.56
CA ARG A 177 -4.57 14.16 -3.40
C ARG A 177 -3.45 13.15 -3.14
N MET A 178 -2.31 13.32 -3.80
CA MET A 178 -1.09 12.56 -3.54
C MET A 178 -0.14 13.43 -2.74
N LEU A 179 0.31 12.91 -1.61
CA LEU A 179 1.49 13.38 -0.92
C LEU A 179 2.70 12.62 -1.44
N LEU A 180 3.61 13.34 -2.09
CA LEU A 180 4.87 12.80 -2.62
C LEU A 180 6.04 13.35 -1.80
N THR A 181 7.16 12.64 -1.79
CA THR A 181 8.43 13.25 -1.37
C THR A 181 8.77 14.44 -2.26
N LYS A 182 9.51 15.43 -1.74
CA LYS A 182 9.87 16.65 -2.48
C LYS A 182 10.61 16.39 -3.79
N ASP A 183 11.34 15.28 -3.85
CA ASP A 183 12.06 14.83 -5.05
C ASP A 183 11.19 13.98 -6.00
N GLY A 184 9.90 13.79 -5.68
CA GLY A 184 8.90 13.07 -6.45
C GLY A 184 9.15 11.57 -6.57
N LYS A 185 10.04 10.99 -5.74
CA LYS A 185 10.45 9.57 -5.86
C LYS A 185 9.59 8.61 -5.06
N GLU A 186 8.88 9.07 -4.04
CA GLU A 186 8.02 8.20 -3.21
C GLU A 186 6.60 8.75 -3.16
N LEU A 187 5.62 7.85 -3.30
CA LEU A 187 4.23 8.14 -2.96
C LEU A 187 4.03 7.79 -1.49
N VAL A 188 3.94 8.83 -0.66
CA VAL A 188 3.84 8.73 0.80
C VAL A 188 2.40 8.43 1.21
N LEU A 189 1.45 9.14 0.59
CA LEU A 189 0.03 8.97 0.87
C LEU A 189 -0.80 9.34 -0.36
N PHE A 190 -1.88 8.62 -0.58
CA PHE A 190 -2.99 9.02 -1.43
C PHE A 190 -4.23 9.01 -0.55
N TYR A 191 -4.90 10.14 -0.39
CA TYR A 191 -5.97 10.28 0.60
C TYR A 191 -7.38 10.35 -0.01
N GLY A 192 -7.54 9.93 -1.27
CA GLY A 192 -8.86 9.54 -1.77
C GLY A 192 -9.11 9.73 -3.28
N GLY A 193 -9.98 8.88 -3.82
CA GLY A 193 -10.43 8.90 -5.21
C GLY A 193 -10.68 7.49 -5.73
N GLU A 194 -11.38 7.38 -6.86
CA GLU A 194 -11.68 6.07 -7.49
C GLU A 194 -10.51 5.53 -8.32
N SER A 195 -9.61 6.42 -8.74
CA SER A 195 -8.48 6.08 -9.59
C SER A 195 -7.19 6.75 -9.12
N LEU A 196 -6.09 5.98 -9.16
CA LEU A 196 -4.74 6.47 -8.89
C LEU A 196 -3.86 6.24 -10.12
N LYS A 197 -3.25 7.31 -10.62
CA LYS A 197 -2.19 7.26 -11.63
C LYS A 197 -0.86 7.62 -10.98
N VAL A 198 -0.04 6.63 -10.72
CA VAL A 198 1.27 6.84 -10.09
C VAL A 198 2.18 7.62 -11.06
N PRO A 199 2.76 8.78 -10.67
CA PRO A 199 3.63 9.57 -11.54
C PRO A 199 4.90 8.82 -11.98
N ASP A 200 5.44 9.09 -13.16
CA ASP A 200 6.60 8.37 -13.73
C ASP A 200 7.94 8.63 -13.00
N THR A 201 7.96 9.55 -12.03
CA THR A 201 9.11 9.81 -11.14
C THR A 201 9.16 8.84 -9.96
N VAL A 202 8.01 8.30 -9.56
CA VAL A 202 7.87 7.50 -8.35
C VAL A 202 8.54 6.12 -8.50
N GLY A 203 9.52 5.85 -7.66
CA GLY A 203 10.22 4.57 -7.54
C GLY A 203 9.68 3.66 -6.44
N LYS A 204 8.95 4.22 -5.47
CA LYS A 204 8.42 3.51 -4.29
C LYS A 204 7.03 4.02 -3.91
N ILE A 205 6.15 3.12 -3.51
CA ILE A 205 4.89 3.45 -2.82
C ILE A 205 5.07 3.01 -1.38
N ASP A 206 4.89 3.95 -0.44
CA ASP A 206 5.14 3.69 0.97
C ASP A 206 4.13 2.75 1.59
N SER A 207 4.52 2.20 2.75
CA SER A 207 3.61 1.41 3.56
C SER A 207 2.38 2.23 3.92
N TYR A 208 1.21 1.61 3.88
CA TYR A 208 -0.08 2.23 4.14
C TYR A 208 -0.49 3.41 3.22
N ALA A 209 0.24 3.67 2.12
CA ALA A 209 0.01 4.85 1.29
C ALA A 209 -1.41 4.97 0.69
N CYS A 210 -2.10 3.85 0.44
CA CYS A 210 -3.49 3.81 -0.05
C CYS A 210 -4.35 2.87 0.83
N TYR A 211 -4.02 2.76 2.11
CA TYR A 211 -4.65 1.85 3.06
C TYR A 211 -6.17 2.09 3.15
N GLN A 212 -6.97 1.03 3.03
CA GLN A 212 -8.42 1.05 3.24
C GLN A 212 -9.23 2.04 2.40
N LEU A 213 -8.70 2.45 1.24
CA LEU A 213 -9.46 3.24 0.27
C LEU A 213 -10.44 2.35 -0.51
N GLY A 214 -11.57 2.01 0.10
CA GLY A 214 -12.57 1.10 -0.48
C GLY A 214 -13.10 1.50 -1.87
N ASN A 215 -13.11 2.80 -2.17
CA ASN A 215 -13.53 3.32 -3.47
C ASN A 215 -12.44 3.25 -4.56
N LEU A 216 -11.17 3.07 -4.18
CA LEU A 216 -10.05 3.01 -5.13
C LEU A 216 -10.05 1.68 -5.88
N SER A 217 -10.39 1.70 -7.17
CA SER A 217 -10.53 0.49 -7.99
C SER A 217 -9.66 0.46 -9.25
N ASP A 218 -9.29 1.64 -9.79
CA ASP A 218 -8.39 1.76 -10.95
C ASP A 218 -7.00 2.26 -10.53
N VAL A 219 -6.02 1.37 -10.49
CA VAL A 219 -4.62 1.71 -10.17
C VAL A 219 -3.72 1.52 -11.38
N LYS A 220 -3.16 2.64 -11.86
CA LYS A 220 -2.19 2.69 -12.96
C LYS A 220 -0.79 2.88 -12.41
N LEU A 221 -0.09 1.75 -12.20
CA LEU A 221 1.33 1.74 -11.80
C LEU A 221 2.24 2.21 -12.95
N ASN A 222 3.34 2.89 -12.60
CA ASN A 222 4.30 3.42 -13.57
C ASN A 222 5.41 2.40 -13.94
N GLY A 223 6.22 2.74 -14.95
CA GLY A 223 7.31 1.89 -15.42
C GLY A 223 8.57 1.87 -14.55
N LYS A 224 8.82 2.88 -13.71
CA LYS A 224 10.01 3.03 -12.86
C LYS A 224 9.85 2.44 -11.45
N LEU A 225 8.62 2.12 -11.05
CA LEU A 225 8.25 1.60 -9.74
C LEU A 225 9.01 0.29 -9.46
N LYS A 226 9.73 0.28 -8.33
CA LYS A 226 10.54 -0.85 -7.85
C LYS A 226 9.92 -1.50 -6.62
N GLU A 227 9.21 -0.75 -5.80
CA GLU A 227 8.79 -1.18 -4.48
C GLU A 227 7.36 -0.72 -4.16
N ILE A 228 6.61 -1.62 -3.54
CA ILE A 228 5.29 -1.37 -2.98
C ILE A 228 5.37 -1.84 -1.53
N GLY A 229 5.21 -0.91 -0.60
CA GLY A 229 5.35 -1.13 0.83
C GLY A 229 4.26 -2.02 1.43
N ASP A 230 4.38 -2.25 2.73
CA ASP A 230 3.46 -3.08 3.49
C ASP A 230 2.09 -2.40 3.57
N TYR A 231 1.01 -3.18 3.43
CA TYR A 231 -0.37 -2.69 3.48
C TYR A 231 -0.72 -1.57 2.47
N ALA A 232 0.14 -1.28 1.49
CA ALA A 232 0.02 -0.10 0.62
C ALA A 232 -1.34 0.01 -0.08
N PHE A 233 -1.94 -1.10 -0.52
CA PHE A 233 -3.30 -1.17 -1.11
C PHE A 233 -4.18 -2.19 -0.38
N TYR A 234 -4.02 -2.31 0.93
CA TYR A 234 -4.85 -3.19 1.76
C TYR A 234 -6.31 -2.71 1.76
N HIS A 235 -7.26 -3.64 1.62
CA HIS A 235 -8.71 -3.37 1.61
C HIS A 235 -9.13 -2.19 0.72
N THR A 236 -8.70 -2.24 -0.55
CA THR A 236 -9.19 -1.33 -1.60
C THR A 236 -10.18 -2.05 -2.53
N GLY A 237 -10.60 -1.39 -3.62
CA GLY A 237 -11.53 -1.93 -4.62
C GLY A 237 -10.86 -2.55 -5.84
N ILE A 238 -9.54 -2.82 -5.83
CA ILE A 238 -8.80 -3.21 -7.05
C ILE A 238 -9.26 -4.57 -7.56
N SER A 239 -9.72 -4.60 -8.82
CA SER A 239 -10.13 -5.84 -9.50
C SER A 239 -9.14 -6.30 -10.58
N THR A 240 -8.39 -5.36 -11.16
CA THR A 240 -7.42 -5.62 -12.23
C THR A 240 -6.08 -4.99 -11.90
N LEU A 241 -5.07 -5.85 -11.65
CA LEU A 241 -3.71 -5.40 -11.35
C LEU A 241 -2.75 -5.70 -12.50
N LYS A 242 -2.14 -4.65 -13.06
CA LYS A 242 -1.10 -4.76 -14.10
C LYS A 242 0.26 -4.37 -13.53
N LEU A 243 0.99 -5.37 -13.01
CA LEU A 243 2.37 -5.17 -12.56
C LEU A 243 3.29 -4.83 -13.74
N LYS A 244 4.06 -3.74 -13.60
CA LYS A 244 5.03 -3.27 -14.61
C LYS A 244 6.36 -4.01 -14.49
N ASN A 245 7.26 -3.82 -15.44
CA ASN A 245 8.45 -4.68 -15.63
C ASN A 245 9.54 -4.53 -14.56
N ASN A 246 9.51 -3.49 -13.72
CA ASN A 246 10.60 -3.12 -12.81
C ASN A 246 10.34 -3.39 -11.33
N ILE A 247 9.12 -3.76 -10.93
CA ILE A 247 8.77 -4.04 -9.54
C ILE A 247 9.59 -5.23 -9.03
N GLN A 248 10.31 -5.03 -7.93
CA GLN A 248 11.21 -5.99 -7.29
C GLN A 248 10.68 -6.49 -5.96
N ILE A 249 9.98 -5.62 -5.22
CA ILE A 249 9.48 -5.90 -3.87
C ILE A 249 8.00 -5.54 -3.83
N ILE A 250 7.21 -6.42 -3.23
CA ILE A 250 5.83 -6.15 -2.80
C ILE A 250 5.73 -6.63 -1.36
N GLY A 251 5.35 -5.72 -0.47
CA GLY A 251 5.31 -5.89 0.98
C GLY A 251 4.24 -6.85 1.51
N GLU A 252 4.25 -7.00 2.82
CA GLU A 252 3.24 -7.71 3.61
C GLU A 252 1.86 -7.10 3.38
N GLN A 253 0.86 -7.94 3.11
CA GLN A 253 -0.55 -7.55 2.91
C GLN A 253 -0.81 -6.42 1.89
N ALA A 254 0.18 -6.09 1.04
CA ALA A 254 0.13 -4.90 0.19
C ALA A 254 -1.07 -4.85 -0.77
N PHE A 255 -1.66 -5.98 -1.13
CA PHE A 255 -2.86 -6.09 -1.94
C PHE A 255 -3.93 -7.00 -1.30
N ALA A 256 -3.87 -7.27 0.00
CA ALA A 256 -4.83 -8.14 0.65
C ALA A 256 -6.22 -7.49 0.75
N GLY A 257 -7.28 -8.29 0.74
CA GLY A 257 -8.66 -7.79 0.86
C GLY A 257 -9.16 -7.04 -0.38
N ASN A 258 -8.83 -7.54 -1.57
CA ASN A 258 -9.17 -6.91 -2.86
C ASN A 258 -9.92 -7.89 -3.78
N ASN A 259 -10.25 -7.47 -5.00
CA ASN A 259 -11.01 -8.26 -5.97
C ASN A 259 -10.15 -8.81 -7.13
N ILE A 260 -8.84 -8.98 -6.92
CA ILE A 260 -7.88 -9.32 -7.98
C ILE A 260 -8.07 -10.78 -8.43
N LYS A 261 -8.37 -10.98 -9.72
CA LYS A 261 -8.63 -12.32 -10.30
C LYS A 261 -7.38 -13.04 -10.81
N THR A 262 -6.43 -12.27 -11.34
CA THR A 262 -5.18 -12.79 -11.91
C THR A 262 -4.03 -11.82 -11.70
N VAL A 263 -2.83 -12.33 -11.46
CA VAL A 263 -1.61 -11.52 -11.38
C VAL A 263 -0.50 -12.11 -12.25
N LYS A 264 0.16 -11.24 -13.02
CA LYS A 264 1.31 -11.59 -13.86
C LYS A 264 2.54 -10.86 -13.35
N PHE A 265 3.45 -11.60 -12.73
CA PHE A 265 4.69 -11.03 -12.22
C PHE A 265 5.73 -10.84 -13.32
N ASN A 266 6.51 -9.78 -13.20
CA ASN A 266 7.65 -9.52 -14.06
C ASN A 266 8.84 -10.46 -13.74
N LYS A 267 9.95 -10.33 -14.46
CA LYS A 267 11.15 -11.17 -14.24
C LYS A 267 12.08 -10.66 -13.14
N LYS A 268 11.91 -9.41 -12.72
CA LYS A 268 12.74 -8.71 -11.72
C LYS A 268 12.20 -8.84 -10.30
N ILE A 269 10.98 -9.38 -10.11
CA ILE A 269 10.43 -9.63 -8.78
C ILE A 269 11.38 -10.52 -7.96
N LYS A 270 11.72 -10.04 -6.76
CA LYS A 270 12.62 -10.65 -5.78
C LYS A 270 11.87 -11.11 -4.54
N LEU A 271 10.91 -10.32 -4.06
CA LEU A 271 10.12 -10.59 -2.86
C LEU A 271 8.62 -10.40 -3.12
N ILE A 272 7.83 -11.34 -2.61
CA ILE A 272 6.37 -11.25 -2.47
C ILE A 272 6.08 -11.52 -1.00
N GLY A 273 5.68 -10.48 -0.27
CA GLY A 273 5.54 -10.48 1.19
C GLY A 273 4.43 -11.37 1.72
N LYS A 274 4.39 -11.48 3.05
CA LYS A 274 3.43 -12.29 3.78
C LYS A 274 2.00 -11.84 3.48
N TYR A 275 1.08 -12.78 3.23
CA TYR A 275 -0.33 -12.50 2.93
C TYR A 275 -0.59 -11.46 1.82
N CYS A 276 0.39 -11.17 0.96
CA CYS A 276 0.37 -10.04 0.04
C CYS A 276 -0.89 -9.96 -0.84
N PHE A 277 -1.41 -11.10 -1.31
CA PHE A 277 -2.65 -11.21 -2.09
C PHE A 277 -3.70 -12.06 -1.38
N ASP A 278 -3.67 -12.15 -0.04
CA ASP A 278 -4.70 -12.86 0.70
C ASP A 278 -6.07 -12.17 0.54
N ASP A 279 -7.15 -12.90 0.78
CA ASP A 279 -8.52 -12.42 0.61
C ASP A 279 -8.74 -11.70 -0.74
N ASN A 280 -8.43 -12.43 -1.83
CA ASN A 280 -8.64 -12.00 -3.20
C ASN A 280 -9.30 -13.11 -4.02
N LEU A 281 -9.87 -12.74 -5.17
CA LEU A 281 -10.46 -13.69 -6.14
C LEU A 281 -9.42 -14.42 -7.01
N LEU A 282 -8.19 -14.52 -6.54
CA LEU A 282 -7.02 -14.89 -7.32
C LEU A 282 -6.98 -16.39 -7.61
N ARG A 283 -7.33 -16.78 -8.84
CA ARG A 283 -7.31 -18.19 -9.27
C ARG A 283 -6.01 -18.60 -9.96
N LYS A 284 -5.34 -17.66 -10.63
CA LYS A 284 -4.12 -17.92 -11.42
C LYS A 284 -3.05 -16.87 -11.15
N VAL A 285 -1.86 -17.37 -10.83
CA VAL A 285 -0.64 -16.58 -10.61
C VAL A 285 0.39 -16.97 -11.65
N TYR A 286 0.98 -15.99 -12.34
CA TYR A 286 2.02 -16.25 -13.34
C TYR A 286 3.38 -15.70 -12.86
N LEU A 287 4.33 -16.59 -12.64
CA LEU A 287 5.71 -16.27 -12.26
C LEU A 287 6.67 -16.52 -13.44
N ARG A 288 7.50 -15.51 -13.74
CA ARG A 288 8.55 -15.56 -14.78
C ARG A 288 9.97 -15.62 -14.20
N SER A 289 10.09 -15.53 -12.87
CA SER A 289 11.32 -15.66 -12.09
C SER A 289 11.06 -16.57 -10.87
N ASN A 290 12.03 -16.65 -9.96
CA ASN A 290 11.92 -17.44 -8.73
C ASN A 290 12.06 -16.50 -7.49
N PRO A 291 11.08 -15.62 -7.20
CA PRO A 291 11.17 -14.75 -6.04
C PRO A 291 11.17 -15.53 -4.72
N ARG A 292 11.61 -14.88 -3.64
CA ARG A 292 11.20 -15.25 -2.28
C ARG A 292 9.71 -14.96 -2.17
N ILE A 293 8.94 -15.96 -1.75
CA ILE A 293 7.50 -15.85 -1.55
C ILE A 293 7.25 -16.27 -0.13
N GLU A 294 6.61 -15.39 0.63
CA GLU A 294 6.40 -15.58 2.05
C GLU A 294 5.07 -16.27 2.35
N GLU A 295 4.85 -16.52 3.63
CA GLU A 295 3.70 -17.27 4.11
C GLU A 295 2.38 -16.61 3.66
N GLY A 296 1.44 -17.43 3.18
CA GLY A 296 0.11 -16.97 2.80
C GLY A 296 0.05 -15.96 1.65
N ALA A 297 1.15 -15.70 0.93
CA ALA A 297 1.21 -14.64 -0.09
C ALA A 297 0.12 -14.72 -1.20
N PHE A 298 -0.47 -15.91 -1.43
CA PHE A 298 -1.58 -16.12 -2.36
C PHE A 298 -2.71 -16.90 -1.70
N PRO A 299 -3.97 -16.73 -2.15
CA PRO A 299 -5.11 -17.47 -1.61
C PRO A 299 -4.94 -18.99 -1.75
N LYS A 300 -5.53 -19.74 -0.83
CA LYS A 300 -5.43 -21.21 -0.78
C LYS A 300 -5.84 -21.88 -2.10
N ASP A 301 -6.81 -21.34 -2.82
CA ASP A 301 -7.28 -21.93 -4.08
C ASP A 301 -6.50 -21.48 -5.32
N ALA A 302 -5.45 -20.66 -5.14
CA ALA A 302 -4.64 -20.17 -6.25
C ALA A 302 -3.83 -21.30 -6.93
N VAL A 303 -3.69 -21.16 -8.24
CA VAL A 303 -2.83 -21.99 -9.08
C VAL A 303 -1.64 -21.16 -9.53
N VAL A 304 -0.45 -21.52 -9.05
CA VAL A 304 0.80 -20.83 -9.38
C VAL A 304 1.48 -21.48 -10.57
N GLN A 305 1.55 -20.75 -11.67
CA GLN A 305 2.18 -21.17 -12.91
C GLN A 305 3.58 -20.57 -13.02
N TYR A 306 4.58 -21.44 -13.07
CA TYR A 306 5.96 -21.09 -13.35
C TYR A 306 6.25 -21.45 -14.80
N SER A 307 6.66 -20.47 -15.59
CA SER A 307 7.12 -20.71 -16.95
C SER A 307 8.49 -20.08 -17.15
N LYS A 308 9.40 -20.84 -17.76
CA LYS A 308 10.68 -20.31 -18.19
C LYS A 308 10.81 -20.57 -19.70
N LYS A 309 11.18 -19.54 -20.45
CA LYS A 309 11.50 -19.67 -21.88
C LYS A 309 13.00 -19.85 -22.04
N VAL A 310 13.41 -20.75 -22.94
CA VAL A 310 14.80 -20.86 -23.38
C VAL A 310 14.95 -20.07 -24.67
N LYS A 311 15.98 -19.21 -24.74
CA LYS A 311 16.29 -18.41 -25.94
C LYS A 311 16.38 -19.34 -27.15
N ASN A 312 15.72 -18.97 -28.25
CA ASN A 312 15.67 -19.72 -29.52
C ASN A 312 15.02 -21.13 -29.46
N ARG A 313 14.30 -21.47 -28.38
CA ARG A 313 13.65 -22.80 -28.23
C ARG A 313 12.22 -22.77 -27.65
N GLY A 314 11.68 -21.59 -27.34
CA GLY A 314 10.33 -21.44 -26.78
C GLY A 314 10.20 -21.85 -25.31
N SER A 315 8.95 -22.06 -24.86
CA SER A 315 8.65 -22.61 -23.51
C SER A 315 8.97 -24.10 -23.49
N VAL A 316 9.90 -24.51 -22.62
CA VAL A 316 10.40 -25.89 -22.56
C VAL A 316 9.70 -26.71 -21.48
N ALA A 317 9.32 -26.06 -20.37
CA ALA A 317 8.53 -26.69 -19.33
C ALA A 317 7.65 -25.63 -18.64
N GLU A 318 6.46 -26.05 -18.26
CA GLU A 318 5.50 -25.29 -17.48
C GLU A 318 5.22 -26.08 -16.21
N LEU A 319 5.36 -25.40 -15.06
CA LEU A 319 5.06 -25.99 -13.77
C LEU A 319 3.80 -25.33 -13.25
N GLU A 320 2.90 -26.14 -12.73
CA GLU A 320 1.69 -25.69 -12.06
C GLU A 320 1.72 -26.21 -10.63
N TYR A 321 1.79 -25.31 -9.66
CA TYR A 321 1.64 -25.65 -8.26
C TYR A 321 0.25 -25.23 -7.78
N ARG A 322 -0.53 -26.19 -7.28
CA ARG A 322 -1.84 -25.92 -6.67
C ARG A 322 -1.68 -25.76 -5.18
N VAL A 323 -1.97 -24.58 -4.66
CA VAL A 323 -1.77 -24.22 -3.24
C VAL A 323 -2.60 -25.14 -2.34
N LYS A 324 -3.92 -25.23 -2.55
CA LYS A 324 -4.87 -26.01 -1.72
C LYS A 324 -4.47 -27.47 -1.54
N THR A 325 -4.16 -28.12 -2.66
CA THR A 325 -3.87 -29.56 -2.70
C THR A 325 -2.40 -29.88 -2.45
N LYS A 326 -1.54 -28.86 -2.41
CA LYS A 326 -0.09 -29.00 -2.39
C LYS A 326 0.37 -29.98 -3.49
N LYS A 327 -0.17 -29.86 -4.71
CA LYS A 327 0.20 -30.71 -5.86
C LYS A 327 1.03 -29.92 -6.85
N LEU A 328 2.16 -30.48 -7.25
CA LEU A 328 2.99 -29.92 -8.31
C LEU A 328 2.75 -30.73 -9.58
N TYR A 329 2.46 -30.03 -10.66
CA TYR A 329 2.33 -30.60 -11.97
C TYR A 329 3.42 -30.06 -12.88
N ILE A 330 3.98 -30.92 -13.71
CA ILE A 330 5.06 -30.56 -14.62
C ILE A 330 4.62 -30.97 -16.02
N VAL A 331 4.57 -29.99 -16.92
CA VAL A 331 4.38 -30.21 -18.35
C VAL A 331 5.72 -29.92 -19.02
N ALA A 332 6.31 -30.93 -19.65
CA ALA A 332 7.49 -30.73 -20.47
C ALA A 332 7.07 -30.62 -21.93
N ASN A 333 7.28 -29.44 -22.51
CA ASN A 333 6.89 -29.14 -23.88
C ASN A 333 7.88 -29.75 -24.87
N LYS A 334 7.39 -30.19 -26.03
CA LYS A 334 8.23 -30.77 -27.07
C LYS A 334 9.25 -29.76 -27.61
N ILE A 335 10.53 -30.14 -27.61
CA ILE A 335 11.60 -29.44 -28.36
C ILE A 335 12.02 -30.29 -29.55
N LYS A 336 12.33 -29.64 -30.69
CA LYS A 336 12.85 -30.31 -31.89
C LYS A 336 14.08 -31.17 -31.52
N LYS A 337 14.07 -32.45 -31.95
CA LYS A 337 15.10 -33.48 -31.71
C LYS A 337 15.19 -34.09 -30.30
N ALA A 338 14.48 -33.60 -29.29
CA ALA A 338 14.53 -34.21 -27.95
C ALA A 338 13.81 -35.58 -27.94
N SER A 339 14.46 -36.60 -27.39
CA SER A 339 13.87 -37.94 -27.20
C SER A 339 13.00 -38.00 -25.95
N GLY A 340 13.23 -37.10 -24.99
CA GLY A 340 12.46 -36.95 -23.77
C GLY A 340 13.14 -36.00 -22.79
N TYR A 341 12.66 -35.97 -21.54
CA TYR A 341 13.24 -35.16 -20.46
C TYR A 341 13.53 -35.98 -19.23
N GLN A 342 14.63 -35.65 -18.58
CA GLN A 342 14.87 -35.99 -17.19
C GLN A 342 14.34 -34.87 -16.31
N ILE A 343 13.49 -35.24 -15.35
CA ILE A 343 12.95 -34.36 -14.33
C ILE A 343 13.52 -34.82 -13.00
N VAL A 344 14.27 -33.95 -12.34
CA VAL A 344 14.81 -34.17 -11.01
C VAL A 344 14.11 -33.22 -10.06
N VAL A 345 13.47 -33.77 -9.03
CA VAL A 345 12.82 -32.99 -7.97
C VAL A 345 13.62 -33.20 -6.69
N THR A 346 14.13 -32.10 -6.13
CA THR A 346 14.95 -32.09 -4.93
C THR A 346 14.40 -31.12 -3.89
N GLN A 347 14.55 -31.42 -2.61
CA GLN A 347 14.30 -30.49 -1.52
C GLN A 347 15.60 -30.28 -0.74
N LYS A 348 15.98 -29.02 -0.46
CA LYS A 348 17.33 -28.62 0.00
C LYS A 348 17.70 -29.19 1.38
N SER A 349 16.74 -29.70 2.16
CA SER A 349 17.01 -30.47 3.39
C SER A 349 17.61 -31.86 3.14
N ASN A 350 18.04 -32.17 1.91
CA ASN A 350 18.67 -33.43 1.47
C ASN A 350 17.88 -34.73 1.69
N LYS A 351 16.64 -34.67 2.20
CA LYS A 351 15.79 -35.86 2.44
C LYS A 351 14.97 -36.34 1.23
N LEU A 352 14.95 -35.59 0.12
CA LEU A 352 14.19 -35.97 -1.08
C LEU A 352 14.94 -35.65 -2.38
N LYS A 353 15.23 -36.68 -3.18
CA LYS A 353 15.69 -36.59 -4.57
C LYS A 353 14.98 -37.65 -5.42
N LYS A 354 13.91 -37.27 -6.12
CA LYS A 354 13.21 -38.15 -7.07
C LYS A 354 13.61 -37.79 -8.50
N LYS A 355 13.81 -38.82 -9.32
CA LYS A 355 14.26 -38.69 -10.70
C LYS A 355 13.31 -39.46 -11.60
N PHE A 356 12.78 -38.77 -12.60
CA PHE A 356 11.86 -39.32 -13.58
C PHE A 356 12.41 -39.06 -14.99
N ASN A 357 12.15 -39.99 -15.91
CA ASN A 357 12.45 -39.77 -17.33
C ASN A 357 11.14 -39.88 -18.11
N THR A 358 10.80 -38.84 -18.87
CA THR A 358 9.68 -38.86 -19.81
C THR A 358 10.14 -39.35 -21.17
N GLN A 359 9.26 -39.99 -21.93
CA GLN A 359 9.49 -40.37 -23.33
C GLN A 359 8.75 -39.45 -24.31
N LYS A 360 9.11 -39.52 -25.60
CA LYS A 360 8.52 -38.68 -26.67
C LYS A 360 6.98 -38.69 -26.70
N GLY A 361 6.33 -39.81 -26.38
CA GLY A 361 4.86 -39.94 -26.33
C GLY A 361 4.19 -39.40 -25.05
N GLU A 362 4.99 -39.06 -24.03
CA GLU A 362 4.53 -38.47 -22.76
C GLU A 362 4.73 -36.95 -22.72
N LEU A 363 5.35 -36.38 -23.76
CA LEU A 363 5.55 -34.94 -23.89
C LEU A 363 4.20 -34.23 -24.02
N ASN A 364 4.10 -33.02 -23.47
CA ASN A 364 2.88 -32.23 -23.37
C ASN A 364 1.78 -32.85 -22.46
N LYS A 365 1.99 -34.02 -21.84
CA LYS A 365 1.08 -34.56 -20.81
C LYS A 365 1.44 -33.96 -19.44
N LYS A 366 0.41 -33.67 -18.63
CA LYS A 366 0.55 -33.11 -17.29
C LYS A 366 0.90 -34.21 -16.29
N LEU A 367 2.18 -34.29 -15.91
CA LEU A 367 2.62 -35.21 -14.85
C LEU A 367 2.13 -34.71 -13.50
N LYS A 368 1.40 -35.54 -12.75
CA LYS A 368 0.90 -35.21 -11.41
C LYS A 368 1.91 -35.68 -10.36
N LEU A 369 2.53 -34.77 -9.61
CA LEU A 369 3.32 -35.11 -8.42
C LEU A 369 2.52 -34.73 -7.17
N ASN A 370 2.10 -35.74 -6.41
CA ASN A 370 1.37 -35.56 -5.17
C ASN A 370 2.38 -35.28 -4.04
N LEU A 371 2.38 -34.09 -3.44
CA LEU A 371 3.33 -33.74 -2.36
C LEU A 371 2.83 -34.19 -0.97
N LYS A 372 1.79 -35.04 -0.91
CA LYS A 372 1.31 -35.78 0.28
C LYS A 372 1.15 -37.28 -0.09
N TYR A 373 2.21 -38.11 -0.08
CA TYR A 373 2.19 -39.60 -0.26
C TYR A 373 1.92 -40.10 -1.72
N GLN A 374 2.43 -41.23 -2.27
CA GLN A 374 3.31 -42.35 -1.89
C GLN A 374 4.04 -42.80 -3.19
N VAL A 375 5.37 -42.95 -3.17
CA VAL A 375 6.07 -43.96 -3.99
C VAL A 375 6.32 -45.09 -2.99
N LYS A 376 6.13 -46.36 -3.37
CA LYS A 376 6.31 -47.51 -2.47
C LYS A 376 7.60 -47.32 -1.66
N GLU A 377 7.41 -47.30 -0.34
CA GLU A 377 8.34 -46.95 0.75
C GLU A 377 8.80 -45.48 0.85
N GLY A 378 8.35 -44.85 1.95
CA GLY A 378 8.80 -43.54 2.41
C GLY A 378 7.69 -42.48 2.46
N VAL A 379 7.09 -42.34 3.63
CA VAL A 379 6.23 -41.22 4.01
C VAL A 379 7.04 -39.92 4.00
N ILE A 380 6.57 -38.89 3.29
CA ILE A 380 7.12 -37.53 3.38
C ILE A 380 6.03 -36.62 3.94
N LYS A 381 6.12 -36.33 5.24
CA LYS A 381 5.46 -35.16 5.82
C LYS A 381 6.20 -33.92 5.31
N VAL A 382 5.55 -33.13 4.46
CA VAL A 382 6.03 -31.78 4.14
C VAL A 382 5.69 -30.86 5.31
N ASN A 383 6.48 -30.95 6.38
CA ASN A 383 6.42 -30.07 7.55
C ASN A 383 7.38 -28.87 7.42
N SER A 384 8.06 -28.69 6.29
CA SER A 384 9.16 -27.73 6.19
C SER A 384 8.81 -26.51 5.34
N LYS A 385 9.18 -25.32 5.83
CA LYS A 385 9.18 -24.00 5.15
C LYS A 385 10.03 -23.93 3.86
N ASN A 386 10.49 -25.07 3.32
CA ASN A 386 11.53 -25.13 2.30
C ASN A 386 10.97 -25.37 0.90
N SER A 387 11.49 -24.59 -0.06
CA SER A 387 11.12 -24.69 -1.48
C SER A 387 11.50 -26.04 -2.10
N ILE A 388 10.70 -26.47 -3.08
CA ILE A 388 10.99 -27.58 -3.97
C ILE A 388 11.80 -27.08 -5.16
N TYR A 389 12.87 -27.79 -5.48
CA TYR A 389 13.71 -27.50 -6.63
C TYR A 389 13.42 -28.51 -7.73
N VAL A 390 13.05 -28.02 -8.91
CA VAL A 390 12.78 -28.86 -10.08
C VAL A 390 13.81 -28.57 -11.14
N LYS A 391 14.55 -29.59 -11.56
CA LYS A 391 15.49 -29.55 -12.68
C LYS A 391 14.92 -30.33 -13.85
N VAL A 392 14.63 -29.66 -14.97
CA VAL A 392 14.20 -30.30 -16.23
C VAL A 392 15.34 -30.24 -17.23
N ARG A 393 15.78 -31.40 -17.73
CA ARG A 393 16.92 -31.55 -18.64
C ARG A 393 16.54 -32.46 -19.82
N PRO A 394 16.63 -32.01 -21.08
CA PRO A 394 16.35 -32.89 -22.22
C PRO A 394 17.42 -33.97 -22.36
N TYR A 395 17.03 -35.11 -22.94
CA TYR A 395 17.97 -36.13 -23.40
C TYR A 395 17.69 -36.53 -24.85
N PHE A 396 18.73 -37.05 -25.50
CA PHE A 396 18.76 -37.48 -26.89
C PHE A 396 19.21 -38.94 -26.95
N GLY A 397 18.62 -39.76 -27.82
CA GLY A 397 18.96 -41.17 -27.98
C GLY A 397 17.97 -42.15 -27.34
N LYS A 398 18.22 -43.46 -27.51
CA LYS A 398 17.37 -44.56 -27.02
C LYS A 398 17.53 -44.82 -25.52
N LYS A 399 16.63 -45.62 -24.92
CA LYS A 399 16.48 -45.86 -23.47
C LYS A 399 17.81 -46.17 -22.75
N ASN A 400 18.73 -46.88 -23.40
CA ASN A 400 20.00 -47.35 -22.83
C ASN A 400 21.24 -46.48 -23.17
N ASN A 401 21.11 -45.49 -24.06
CA ASN A 401 22.22 -44.60 -24.45
C ASN A 401 21.77 -43.14 -24.52
N LYS A 402 21.37 -42.59 -23.37
CA LYS A 402 20.85 -41.22 -23.23
C LYS A 402 21.99 -40.21 -23.15
N LYS A 403 22.13 -39.36 -24.18
CA LYS A 403 22.97 -38.16 -24.11
C LYS A 403 22.16 -36.98 -23.56
N TYR A 404 22.53 -36.49 -22.39
CA TYR A 404 21.82 -35.37 -21.76
C TYR A 404 22.30 -34.02 -22.31
N GLY A 405 21.35 -33.11 -22.60
CA GLY A 405 21.69 -31.78 -23.10
C GLY A 405 22.58 -30.99 -22.13
N LYS A 406 23.45 -30.12 -22.65
CA LYS A 406 24.38 -29.29 -21.83
C LYS A 406 23.67 -28.27 -20.91
N TRP A 407 22.36 -28.05 -21.09
CA TRP A 407 21.57 -27.10 -20.33
C TRP A 407 20.44 -27.79 -19.55
N SER A 408 19.95 -27.12 -18.50
CA SER A 408 18.78 -27.55 -17.73
C SER A 408 18.03 -26.34 -17.18
N MET A 409 16.72 -26.47 -16.99
CA MET A 409 15.92 -25.46 -16.33
C MET A 409 15.80 -25.80 -14.86
N LYS A 410 16.04 -24.81 -13.99
CA LYS A 410 15.89 -24.93 -12.55
C LYS A 410 14.76 -24.02 -12.08
N TYR A 411 13.77 -24.61 -11.43
CA TYR A 411 12.67 -23.92 -10.78
C TYR A 411 12.82 -24.06 -9.28
N LYS A 412 12.53 -22.99 -8.55
CA LYS A 412 12.34 -23.02 -7.10
C LYS A 412 10.86 -22.74 -6.89
N VAL A 413 10.11 -23.75 -6.46
CA VAL A 413 8.69 -23.69 -6.17
C VAL A 413 8.56 -23.55 -4.66
N PRO A 414 8.24 -22.38 -4.12
CA PRO A 414 7.93 -22.22 -2.71
C PRO A 414 6.75 -23.12 -2.36
N VAL A 415 6.86 -23.82 -1.23
CA VAL A 415 5.75 -24.59 -0.68
C VAL A 415 5.10 -23.69 0.35
N TYR A 416 3.85 -23.35 0.10
CA TYR A 416 3.05 -22.49 0.94
C TYR A 416 2.50 -23.36 2.09
N LEU A 417 2.55 -22.85 3.33
CA LEU A 417 1.98 -23.53 4.48
C LEU A 417 0.45 -23.50 4.42
#